data_AF-S0GNU3-F1
#
_entry.id   AF-S0GNU3-F1
#
_cell.length_a   1.000
_cell.length_b   1.000
_cell.length_c   1.000
_cell.angle_alpha   90.00
_cell.angle_beta   90.00
_cell.angle_gamma   90.00
#
_symmetry.space_group_name_H-M   'P 1'
#
loop_
_entity.id
_entity.type
_entity.pdbx_description
1 polymer ?
#
loop_
_entity_poly.entity_id
_entity_poly.type
_entity_poly.pdbx_seq_one_letter_code
_entity_poly.pdbx_strand_id
1 'polypeptide(L)'
;MAENENIYTDVKALMYFGKSYLKVPRVIIERMFASDNSERMIGIVHWLLFCLCNYADGYVSIKGKQEVCHRGECIISYEKLARLMMVDSRSVRRYVHSLEKESLIEVKRVANCICFRVCGYDSFTASDVPAEIPQESKRTRVTKKTVEPDAIALRREEAELKISHGNVPRTDLLKSCYEYGKECN
;
A
#
# COMPACT_ATOMS: atom_id res chain seq x y z
N MET A 1 24.53 22.87 -17.14
CA MET A 1 24.28 23.04 -15.69
C MET A 1 22.88 22.55 -15.28
N ALA A 2 21.83 22.72 -16.09
CA ALA A 2 20.47 22.24 -15.78
C ALA A 2 20.32 20.69 -15.77
N GLU A 3 21.05 19.97 -16.61
CA GLU A 3 20.96 18.49 -16.67
C GLU A 3 21.45 17.81 -15.38
N ASN A 4 22.51 18.33 -14.76
CA ASN A 4 23.07 17.76 -13.52
C ASN A 4 22.18 18.03 -12.29
N GLU A 5 21.46 19.15 -12.29
CA GLU A 5 20.50 19.50 -11.23
C GLU A 5 19.29 18.57 -11.26
N ASN A 6 18.80 18.24 -12.47
CA ASN A 6 17.70 17.29 -12.67
C ASN A 6 18.05 15.85 -12.19
N ILE A 7 19.29 15.42 -12.39
CA ILE A 7 19.76 14.10 -11.92
C ILE A 7 19.78 14.04 -10.38
N TYR A 8 20.22 15.11 -9.71
CA TYR A 8 20.26 15.13 -8.24
C TYR A 8 18.84 15.10 -7.63
N THR A 9 17.89 15.82 -8.23
CA THR A 9 16.49 15.79 -7.81
C THR A 9 15.86 14.41 -7.99
N ASP A 10 16.15 13.73 -9.11
CA ASP A 10 15.65 12.38 -9.37
C ASP A 10 16.18 11.36 -8.35
N VAL A 11 17.48 11.39 -8.03
CA VAL A 11 18.06 10.50 -7.02
C VAL A 11 17.38 10.69 -5.67
N LYS A 12 17.14 11.95 -5.27
CA LYS A 12 16.44 12.24 -4.01
C LYS A 12 15.00 11.71 -4.01
N ALA A 13 14.28 11.85 -5.13
CA ALA A 13 12.93 11.32 -5.28
C ALA A 13 12.91 9.78 -5.24
N LEU A 14 13.81 9.12 -5.96
CA LEU A 14 13.93 7.66 -5.97
C LEU A 14 14.29 7.11 -4.58
N MET A 15 15.19 7.78 -3.86
CA MET A 15 15.50 7.42 -2.47
C MET A 15 14.28 7.56 -1.54
N TYR A 16 13.37 8.49 -1.83
CA TYR A 16 12.12 8.63 -1.10
C TYR A 16 11.09 7.55 -1.48
N PHE A 17 10.89 7.30 -2.78
CA PHE A 17 9.95 6.28 -3.26
C PHE A 17 10.37 4.86 -2.87
N GLY A 18 11.67 4.58 -2.85
CA GLY A 18 12.23 3.32 -2.36
C GLY A 18 12.07 3.11 -0.85
N LYS A 19 11.56 4.09 -0.08
CA LYS A 19 11.24 3.90 1.34
C LYS A 19 9.96 3.10 1.53
N SER A 20 8.90 3.36 0.78
CA SER A 20 7.64 2.63 0.93
C SER A 20 6.75 2.97 -0.23
N TYR A 21 6.15 1.97 -0.85
CA TYR A 21 5.20 2.18 -1.93
C TYR A 21 4.15 1.07 -1.94
N LEU A 22 3.00 1.40 -2.53
CA LEU A 22 1.92 0.46 -2.74
C LEU A 22 1.69 0.33 -4.24
N LYS A 23 1.66 -0.91 -4.75
CA LYS A 23 1.13 -1.20 -6.07
C LYS A 23 -0.38 -1.04 -5.99
N VAL A 24 -0.97 -0.20 -6.86
CA VAL A 24 -2.41 0.09 -6.86
C VAL A 24 -2.99 -0.23 -8.24
N PRO A 25 -4.14 -0.93 -8.34
CA PRO A 25 -4.83 -1.10 -9.61
C PRO A 25 -5.22 0.25 -10.22
N ARG A 26 -4.78 0.53 -11.46
CA ARG A 26 -5.05 1.81 -12.13
C ARG A 26 -6.54 2.11 -12.27
N VAL A 27 -7.38 1.08 -12.41
CA VAL A 27 -8.84 1.20 -12.47
C VAL A 27 -9.44 1.84 -11.21
N ILE A 28 -8.82 1.66 -10.03
CA ILE A 28 -9.26 2.34 -8.80
C ILE A 28 -8.99 3.84 -8.93
N ILE A 29 -7.78 4.21 -9.40
CA ILE A 29 -7.38 5.59 -9.61
C ILE A 29 -8.27 6.26 -10.66
N GLU A 30 -8.54 5.61 -11.79
CA GLU A 30 -9.42 6.13 -12.83
C GLU A 30 -10.82 6.42 -12.30
N ARG A 31 -11.37 5.53 -11.46
CA ARG A 31 -12.68 5.73 -10.82
C ARG A 31 -12.68 6.92 -9.86
N MET A 32 -11.57 7.22 -9.16
CA MET A 32 -11.43 8.42 -8.32
C MET A 32 -11.49 9.73 -9.11
N PHE A 33 -11.31 9.70 -10.43
CA PHE A 33 -11.41 10.87 -11.31
C PHE A 33 -12.66 10.83 -12.19
N ALA A 34 -13.64 9.96 -11.89
CA ALA A 34 -14.90 9.94 -12.60
C ALA A 34 -15.61 11.30 -12.54
N SER A 35 -16.28 11.66 -13.63
CA SER A 35 -17.08 12.89 -13.71
C SER A 35 -18.28 12.84 -12.76
N ASP A 36 -18.95 11.68 -12.70
CA ASP A 36 -20.02 11.41 -11.73
C ASP A 36 -19.46 11.42 -10.30
N ASN A 37 -20.10 12.20 -9.43
CA ASN A 37 -19.65 12.35 -8.05
C ASN A 37 -19.80 11.06 -7.24
N SER A 38 -20.85 10.26 -7.50
CA SER A 38 -21.04 9.01 -6.76
C SER A 38 -19.95 8.01 -7.12
N GLU A 39 -19.68 7.81 -8.42
CA GLU A 39 -18.60 6.95 -8.90
C GLU A 39 -17.23 7.40 -8.36
N ARG A 40 -16.97 8.71 -8.37
CA ARG A 40 -15.75 9.27 -7.78
C ARG A 40 -15.60 8.90 -6.31
N MET A 41 -16.64 9.07 -5.51
CA MET A 41 -16.58 8.74 -4.08
C MET A 41 -16.47 7.23 -3.83
N ILE A 42 -17.07 6.40 -4.70
CA ILE A 42 -16.87 4.94 -4.68
C ILE A 42 -15.41 4.59 -4.96
N GLY A 43 -14.79 5.22 -5.95
CA GLY A 43 -13.35 5.09 -6.22
C GLY A 43 -12.48 5.48 -5.03
N ILE A 44 -12.80 6.61 -4.38
CA ILE A 44 -12.05 7.11 -3.21
C ILE A 44 -12.15 6.15 -2.02
N VAL A 45 -13.35 5.64 -1.70
CA VAL A 45 -13.47 4.67 -0.59
C VAL A 45 -12.78 3.35 -0.92
N HIS A 46 -12.82 2.89 -2.17
CA HIS A 46 -12.11 1.69 -2.59
C HIS A 46 -10.60 1.86 -2.44
N TRP A 47 -10.05 2.98 -2.91
CA TRP A 47 -8.64 3.32 -2.74
C TRP A 47 -8.24 3.38 -1.27
N LEU A 48 -9.06 4.01 -0.43
CA LEU A 48 -8.77 4.12 0.98
C LEU A 48 -8.76 2.76 1.68
N LEU A 49 -9.75 1.90 1.41
CA LEU A 49 -9.79 0.53 1.93
C LEU A 49 -8.58 -0.28 1.46
N PHE A 50 -8.20 -0.15 0.18
CA PHE A 50 -7.03 -0.82 -0.39
C PHE A 50 -5.73 -0.40 0.31
N CYS A 51 -5.55 0.89 0.58
CA CYS A 51 -4.39 1.43 1.29
C CYS A 51 -4.36 1.02 2.78
N LEU A 52 -5.51 0.85 3.41
CA LEU A 52 -5.62 0.49 4.83
C LEU A 52 -5.52 -1.01 5.10
N CYS A 53 -5.64 -1.86 4.08
CA CYS A 53 -5.53 -3.31 4.24
C CYS A 53 -4.20 -3.72 4.87
N ASN A 54 -4.27 -4.68 5.78
CA ASN A 54 -3.11 -5.38 6.26
C ASN A 54 -2.40 -6.06 5.08
N TYR A 55 -1.10 -5.87 5.00
CA TYR A 55 -0.30 -6.54 3.98
C TYR A 55 0.08 -7.98 4.36
N ALA A 56 0.09 -8.28 5.65
CA ALA A 56 0.36 -9.59 6.18
C ALA A 56 -0.64 -9.88 7.28
N ASP A 57 -0.89 -11.16 7.53
CA ASP A 57 -1.71 -11.59 8.65
C ASP A 57 -1.15 -11.04 9.96
N GLY A 58 -2.05 -10.55 10.81
CA GLY A 58 -1.68 -9.97 12.08
C GLY A 58 -2.87 -9.74 12.99
N TYR A 59 -2.68 -8.84 13.94
CA TYR A 59 -3.68 -8.52 14.95
C TYR A 59 -3.89 -7.01 15.03
N VAL A 60 -5.13 -6.62 15.29
CA VAL A 60 -5.53 -5.24 15.56
C VAL A 60 -6.12 -5.18 16.97
N SER A 61 -5.65 -4.21 17.76
CA SER A 61 -6.21 -3.96 19.09
C SER A 61 -7.48 -3.12 18.97
N ILE A 62 -8.61 -3.68 19.37
CA ILE A 62 -9.92 -3.00 19.43
C ILE A 62 -10.34 -2.95 20.89
N LYS A 63 -10.34 -1.75 21.48
CA LYS A 63 -10.66 -1.54 22.91
C LYS A 63 -9.86 -2.45 23.85
N GLY A 64 -8.58 -2.66 23.54
CA GLY A 64 -7.67 -3.51 24.32
C GLY A 64 -7.77 -5.01 24.04
N LYS A 65 -8.74 -5.46 23.22
CA LYS A 65 -8.84 -6.85 22.76
C LYS A 65 -8.13 -7.01 21.42
N GLN A 66 -7.32 -8.06 21.30
CA GLN A 66 -6.69 -8.41 20.03
C GLN A 66 -7.69 -9.16 19.14
N GLU A 67 -7.93 -8.64 17.94
CA GLU A 67 -8.70 -9.30 16.89
C GLU A 67 -7.77 -9.65 15.72
N VAL A 68 -7.95 -10.83 15.15
CA VAL A 68 -7.20 -11.25 13.95
C VAL A 68 -7.62 -10.38 12.77
N CYS A 69 -6.66 -9.94 11.97
CA CYS A 69 -6.87 -9.20 10.74
C CYS A 69 -5.92 -9.74 9.68
N HIS A 70 -6.46 -10.45 8.70
CA HIS A 70 -5.68 -11.12 7.67
C HIS A 70 -5.15 -10.15 6.62
N ARG A 71 -4.22 -10.63 5.79
CA ARG A 71 -3.78 -9.94 4.58
C ARG A 71 -4.98 -9.60 3.69
N GLY A 72 -5.04 -8.37 3.22
CA GLY A 72 -6.16 -7.84 2.43
C GLY A 72 -7.40 -7.49 3.26
N GLU A 73 -7.32 -7.53 4.59
CA GLU A 73 -8.37 -7.06 5.49
C GLU A 73 -7.98 -5.76 6.19
N CYS A 74 -8.95 -4.89 6.48
CA CYS A 74 -8.78 -3.79 7.42
C CYS A 74 -9.96 -3.72 8.38
N ILE A 75 -9.68 -3.51 9.67
CA ILE A 75 -10.72 -3.32 10.68
C ILE A 75 -10.82 -1.84 11.05
N ILE A 76 -11.94 -1.22 10.71
CA ILE A 76 -12.18 0.21 10.91
C ILE A 76 -13.68 0.48 11.10
N SER A 77 -14.03 1.57 11.79
CA SER A 77 -15.43 2.00 11.91
C SER A 77 -15.86 2.87 10.73
N TYR A 78 -17.15 2.89 10.40
CA TYR A 78 -17.70 3.81 9.39
C TYR A 78 -17.46 5.27 9.76
N GLU A 79 -17.43 5.61 11.05
CA GLU A 79 -17.18 6.96 11.54
C GLU A 79 -15.74 7.40 11.29
N LYS A 80 -14.76 6.50 11.47
CA LYS A 80 -13.36 6.80 11.15
C LYS A 80 -13.17 6.92 9.63
N LEU A 81 -13.79 6.03 8.86
CA LEU A 81 -13.73 6.07 7.40
C LEU A 81 -14.37 7.36 6.84
N ALA A 82 -15.49 7.79 7.41
CA ALA A 82 -16.15 9.05 7.11
C ALA A 82 -15.26 10.28 7.38
N ARG A 83 -14.54 10.29 8.52
CA ARG A 83 -13.57 11.34 8.83
C ARG A 83 -12.42 11.39 7.82
N LEU A 84 -11.88 10.25 7.43
CA LEU A 84 -10.80 10.17 6.42
C LEU A 84 -11.26 10.69 5.05
N MET A 85 -12.54 10.48 4.71
CA MET A 85 -13.13 10.93 3.46
C MET A 85 -13.75 12.33 3.51
N MET A 86 -13.82 12.96 4.70
CA MET A 86 -14.52 14.23 4.93
C MET A 86 -15.99 14.24 4.46
N VAL A 87 -16.70 13.12 4.65
CA VAL A 87 -18.14 12.98 4.36
C VAL A 87 -18.88 12.41 5.55
N ASP A 88 -20.21 12.32 5.48
CA ASP A 88 -21.00 11.68 6.50
C ASP A 88 -20.96 10.14 6.42
N SER A 89 -21.17 9.47 7.56
CA SER A 89 -21.10 8.01 7.63
C SER A 89 -22.20 7.29 6.84
N ARG A 90 -23.34 7.95 6.57
CA ARG A 90 -24.41 7.39 5.73
C ARG A 90 -23.96 7.35 4.28
N SER A 91 -23.29 8.38 3.79
CA SER A 91 -22.68 8.40 2.47
C SER A 91 -21.61 7.32 2.33
N VAL A 92 -20.72 7.15 3.31
CA VAL A 92 -19.73 6.06 3.28
C VAL A 92 -20.39 4.70 3.19
N ARG A 93 -21.43 4.43 4.00
CA ARG A 93 -22.17 3.16 3.94
C ARG A 93 -22.75 2.91 2.55
N ARG A 94 -23.26 3.93 1.87
CA ARG A 94 -23.77 3.81 0.49
C ARG A 94 -22.66 3.44 -0.49
N TYR A 95 -21.50 4.10 -0.42
CA TYR A 95 -20.38 3.82 -1.33
C TYR A 95 -19.79 2.43 -1.11
N VAL A 96 -19.64 2.04 0.15
CA VAL A 96 -19.21 0.68 0.55
C VAL A 96 -20.21 -0.36 0.05
N HIS A 97 -21.52 -0.11 0.16
CA HIS A 97 -22.54 -1.02 -0.34
C HIS A 97 -22.47 -1.19 -1.86
N SER A 98 -22.15 -0.13 -2.62
CA SER A 98 -21.89 -0.25 -4.06
C SER A 98 -20.70 -1.18 -4.36
N LEU A 99 -19.58 -1.03 -3.64
CA LEU A 99 -18.42 -1.91 -3.80
C LEU A 99 -18.72 -3.37 -3.44
N GLU A 100 -19.48 -3.59 -2.37
CA GLU A 100 -19.91 -4.91 -1.94
C GLU A 100 -20.82 -5.57 -3.00
N LYS A 101 -21.78 -4.81 -3.55
CA LYS A 101 -22.64 -5.26 -4.65
C LYS A 101 -21.84 -5.65 -5.90
N GLU A 102 -20.76 -4.94 -6.18
CA GLU A 102 -19.83 -5.24 -7.28
C GLU A 102 -18.83 -6.36 -6.94
N SER A 103 -18.90 -6.96 -5.75
CA SER A 103 -17.97 -7.99 -5.26
C SER A 103 -16.50 -7.54 -5.21
N LEU A 104 -16.26 -6.23 -5.11
CA LEU A 104 -14.92 -5.67 -4.95
C LEU A 104 -14.43 -5.75 -3.50
N ILE A 105 -15.37 -5.80 -2.55
CA ILE A 105 -15.09 -5.98 -1.13
C ILE A 105 -16.09 -6.94 -0.48
N GLU A 106 -15.70 -7.54 0.64
CA GLU A 106 -16.62 -8.14 1.61
C GLU A 106 -16.67 -7.31 2.89
N VAL A 107 -17.84 -7.30 3.53
CA VAL A 107 -18.07 -6.58 4.78
C VAL A 107 -18.47 -7.56 5.88
N LYS A 108 -17.72 -7.58 6.97
CA LYS A 108 -18.00 -8.43 8.15
C LYS A 108 -18.00 -7.59 9.42
N ARG A 109 -18.96 -7.80 10.32
CA ARG A 109 -18.98 -7.12 11.61
C ARG A 109 -18.00 -7.79 12.57
N VAL A 110 -17.11 -7.01 13.18
CA VAL A 110 -16.16 -7.49 14.19
C VAL A 110 -16.25 -6.58 15.41
N ALA A 111 -16.83 -7.10 16.49
CA ALA A 111 -17.20 -6.34 17.68
C ALA A 111 -18.02 -5.07 17.33
N ASN A 112 -17.50 -3.88 17.65
CA ASN A 112 -18.11 -2.58 17.35
C ASN A 112 -17.55 -1.94 16.06
N CYS A 113 -16.69 -2.65 15.35
CA CYS A 113 -16.05 -2.20 14.11
C CYS A 113 -16.53 -3.06 12.94
N ILE A 114 -16.00 -2.74 11.75
CA ILE A 114 -16.25 -3.46 10.53
C ILE A 114 -14.90 -3.95 10.00
N CYS A 115 -14.82 -5.24 9.70
CA CYS A 115 -13.76 -5.81 8.90
C CYS A 115 -14.16 -5.72 7.43
N PHE A 116 -13.38 -4.99 6.65
CA PHE A 116 -13.48 -4.96 5.19
C PHE A 116 -12.40 -5.85 4.61
N ARG A 117 -12.77 -6.80 3.76
CA ARG A 117 -11.83 -7.59 2.96
C ARG A 117 -11.85 -7.09 1.53
N VAL A 118 -10.72 -6.68 0.97
CA VAL A 118 -10.62 -6.31 -0.44
C VAL A 118 -10.44 -7.57 -1.28
N CYS A 119 -11.37 -7.81 -2.21
CA CYS A 119 -11.36 -9.01 -3.04
C CYS A 119 -10.20 -8.94 -4.06
N GLY A 120 -9.47 -10.05 -4.22
CA GLY A 120 -8.31 -10.11 -5.10
C GLY A 120 -7.07 -9.36 -4.60
N TYR A 121 -7.10 -8.77 -3.39
CA TYR A 121 -5.95 -8.06 -2.82
C TYR A 121 -4.70 -8.93 -2.76
N ASP A 122 -4.83 -10.15 -2.23
CA ASP A 122 -3.70 -11.07 -2.09
C ASP A 122 -3.10 -11.41 -3.46
N SER A 123 -3.93 -11.85 -4.41
CA SER A 123 -3.49 -12.19 -5.76
C SER A 123 -2.83 -11.01 -6.49
N PHE A 124 -3.28 -9.77 -6.26
CA PHE A 124 -2.72 -8.59 -6.92
C PHE A 124 -1.40 -8.11 -6.31
N THR A 125 -1.29 -8.25 -4.98
CA THR A 125 -0.13 -7.79 -4.19
C THR A 125 0.90 -8.89 -3.94
N ALA A 126 0.58 -10.14 -4.26
CA ALA A 126 1.53 -11.24 -4.27
C ALA A 126 2.70 -10.91 -5.20
N SER A 127 3.90 -11.21 -4.72
CA SER A 127 5.12 -11.06 -5.49
C SER A 127 5.33 -12.30 -6.35
N ASP A 128 5.69 -12.11 -7.62
CA ASP A 128 6.15 -13.20 -8.50
C ASP A 128 7.58 -13.66 -8.17
N VAL A 129 8.20 -13.11 -7.12
CA VAL A 129 9.56 -13.44 -6.70
C VAL A 129 9.49 -14.63 -5.74
N PRO A 130 10.08 -15.79 -6.09
CA PRO A 130 10.25 -16.89 -5.14
C PRO A 130 10.95 -16.34 -3.90
N ALA A 131 10.41 -16.62 -2.71
CA ALA A 131 11.04 -16.25 -1.46
C ALA A 131 12.52 -16.66 -1.49
N GLU A 132 13.43 -15.69 -1.54
CA GLU A 132 14.85 -15.97 -1.43
C GLU A 132 15.08 -16.57 -0.04
N ILE A 133 15.26 -17.89 -0.01
CA ILE A 133 15.85 -18.59 1.13
C ILE A 133 17.20 -17.91 1.38
N PRO A 134 17.58 -17.57 2.63
CA PRO A 134 18.86 -16.92 2.90
C PRO A 134 20.00 -17.82 2.42
N GLN A 135 20.57 -17.49 1.25
CA GLN A 135 21.78 -18.17 0.78
C GLN A 135 23.00 -17.41 1.28
N GLU A 136 23.72 -18.09 2.17
CA GLU A 136 25.07 -17.81 2.58
C GLU A 136 25.94 -17.37 1.39
N SER A 137 26.59 -16.23 1.61
CA SER A 137 27.59 -15.61 0.76
C SER A 137 28.54 -16.61 0.09
N LYS A 138 28.54 -16.64 -1.24
CA LYS A 138 29.70 -17.09 -2.03
C LYS A 138 30.19 -15.96 -2.91
N ARG A 139 31.32 -15.37 -2.49
CA ARG A 139 32.11 -14.39 -3.24
C ARG A 139 32.47 -14.97 -4.61
N THR A 140 31.93 -14.40 -5.67
CA THR A 140 32.47 -14.59 -7.02
C THR A 140 33.22 -13.33 -7.43
N ARG A 141 34.48 -13.53 -7.81
CA ARG A 141 35.49 -12.51 -8.09
C ARG A 141 35.20 -11.89 -9.46
N VAL A 142 34.70 -10.66 -9.50
CA VAL A 142 34.60 -9.90 -10.76
C VAL A 142 35.83 -9.00 -10.89
N THR A 143 36.62 -9.29 -11.92
CA THR A 143 37.78 -8.52 -12.37
C THR A 143 37.36 -7.14 -12.83
N LYS A 144 37.89 -6.11 -12.15
CA LYS A 144 37.69 -4.68 -12.44
C LYS A 144 38.26 -4.30 -13.82
N LYS A 145 37.41 -3.73 -14.67
CA LYS A 145 37.82 -2.60 -15.53
C LYS A 145 37.25 -1.35 -14.87
N THR A 146 38.10 -0.64 -14.15
CA THR A 146 37.76 0.56 -13.39
C THR A 146 37.60 1.74 -14.35
N VAL A 147 36.35 2.07 -14.67
CA VAL A 147 35.96 3.47 -14.86
C VAL A 147 35.26 3.82 -13.55
N GLU A 148 35.76 4.84 -12.83
CA GLU A 148 35.13 5.30 -11.59
C GLU A 148 33.67 5.63 -11.88
N PRO A 149 32.68 4.91 -11.32
CA PRO A 149 31.29 5.29 -11.49
C PRO A 149 31.08 6.61 -10.74
N ASP A 150 30.49 7.60 -11.40
CA ASP A 150 30.03 8.82 -10.75
C ASP A 150 29.19 8.42 -9.52
N ALA A 151 29.52 8.97 -8.35
CA ALA A 151 28.83 8.67 -7.09
C ALA A 151 27.31 8.91 -7.18
N ILE A 152 26.89 9.79 -8.10
CA ILE A 152 25.47 10.03 -8.41
C ILE A 152 24.86 8.84 -9.15
N ALA A 153 25.56 8.24 -10.11
CA ALA A 153 25.10 7.07 -10.84
C ALA A 153 24.95 5.85 -9.92
N LEU A 154 25.87 5.65 -8.98
CA LEU A 154 25.78 4.57 -7.99
C LEU A 154 24.55 4.73 -7.08
N ARG A 155 24.30 5.96 -6.58
CA ARG A 155 23.12 6.24 -5.74
C ARG A 155 21.82 6.09 -6.49
N ARG A 156 21.81 6.46 -7.77
CA ARG A 156 20.67 6.27 -8.66
C ARG A 156 20.38 4.78 -8.82
N GLU A 157 21.39 3.98 -9.15
CA GLU A 157 21.27 2.53 -9.31
C GLU A 157 20.78 1.86 -8.01
N GLU A 158 21.29 2.26 -6.84
CA GLU A 158 20.83 1.75 -5.54
C GLU A 158 19.36 2.13 -5.26
N ALA A 159 18.94 3.35 -5.62
CA ALA A 159 17.58 3.82 -5.44
C ALA A 159 16.60 3.15 -6.43
N GLU A 160 17.02 2.98 -7.68
CA GLU A 160 16.30 2.23 -8.70
C GLU A 160 16.16 0.75 -8.30
N LEU A 161 17.20 0.12 -7.75
CA LEU A 161 17.15 -1.24 -7.21
C LEU A 161 16.12 -1.38 -6.08
N LYS A 162 16.00 -0.40 -5.19
CA LYS A 162 14.98 -0.41 -4.11
C LYS A 162 13.55 -0.36 -4.63
N ILE A 163 13.35 0.22 -5.81
CA ILE A 163 12.05 0.27 -6.50
C ILE A 163 11.86 -0.99 -7.36
N SER A 164 12.92 -1.47 -8.01
CA SER A 164 12.90 -2.54 -9.01
C SER A 164 13.04 -3.95 -8.45
N HIS A 165 13.02 -4.15 -7.11
CA HIS A 165 12.84 -5.47 -6.49
C HIS A 165 11.45 -6.02 -6.86
N GLY A 166 11.31 -6.52 -8.10
CA GLY A 166 10.25 -7.39 -8.58
C GLY A 166 8.82 -6.84 -8.55
N ASN A 167 8.58 -5.52 -8.61
CA ASN A 167 7.25 -4.93 -8.35
C ASN A 167 6.66 -5.40 -7.01
N VAL A 168 7.50 -5.81 -6.05
CA VAL A 168 7.10 -6.28 -4.73
C VAL A 168 6.75 -5.05 -3.89
N PRO A 169 5.47 -4.79 -3.58
CA PRO A 169 5.09 -3.64 -2.78
C PRO A 169 5.90 -3.64 -1.48
N ARG A 170 6.61 -2.54 -1.17
CA ARG A 170 7.35 -2.36 0.11
C ARG A 170 6.39 -1.98 1.22
N THR A 171 5.53 -2.93 1.51
CA THR A 171 4.45 -2.91 2.49
C THR A 171 4.90 -3.37 3.87
N ASP A 172 6.12 -3.90 3.99
CA ASP A 172 6.89 -4.05 5.23
C ASP A 172 7.05 -2.72 5.99
N LEU A 173 6.88 -1.60 5.26
CA LEU A 173 7.01 -0.24 5.77
C LEU A 173 5.67 0.50 5.82
N LEU A 174 4.57 -0.15 5.40
CA LEU A 174 3.23 0.32 5.74
C LEU A 174 3.01 -0.01 7.21
N LYS A 175 2.78 1.02 7.99
CA LYS A 175 2.26 0.88 9.35
C LYS A 175 1.01 0.01 9.26
N SER A 176 1.04 -1.17 9.89
CA SER A 176 -0.15 -2.03 9.95
C SER A 176 -1.30 -1.25 10.59
N CYS A 177 -2.55 -1.72 10.43
CA CYS A 177 -3.71 -1.11 11.08
C CYS A 177 -3.49 -0.86 12.60
N TYR A 178 -2.52 -1.57 13.22
CA TYR A 178 -2.02 -1.35 14.57
C TYR A 178 -1.67 0.10 14.91
N GLU A 179 -1.04 0.87 14.00
CA GLU A 179 -0.67 2.26 14.32
C GLU A 179 -1.82 3.25 14.14
N TYR A 180 -2.75 2.98 13.22
CA TYR A 180 -4.00 3.75 13.09
C TYR A 180 -5.02 3.40 14.18
N GLY A 181 -4.92 2.19 14.76
CA GLY A 181 -5.78 1.66 15.82
C GLY A 181 -5.57 2.28 17.21
N LYS A 182 -4.46 2.99 17.44
CA LYS A 182 -4.26 3.76 18.68
C LYS A 182 -5.31 4.88 18.90
N GLU A 183 -6.07 5.23 17.87
CA GLU A 183 -7.10 6.27 17.91
C GLU A 183 -8.54 5.73 17.88
N CYS A 184 -8.75 4.43 18.11
CA CYS A 184 -10.09 3.85 18.28
C CYS A 184 -10.58 3.88 19.75
N ASN A 185 -10.11 4.87 20.53
CA ASN A 185 -10.65 5.21 21.85
C ASN A 185 -11.75 6.26 21.72
#